data_AF-A0A0D8Y658-F1
#
_entry.id   AF-A0A0D8Y658-F1
#
_cell.length_a   1.000
_cell.length_b   1.000
_cell.length_c   1.000
_cell.angle_alpha   90.00
_cell.angle_beta   90.00
_cell.angle_gamma   90.00
#
_symmetry.space_group_name_H-M   'P 1'
#
loop_
_entity.id
_entity.type
_entity.pdbx_description
1 polymer ?
#
loop_
_entity_poly.entity_id
_entity_poly.type
_entity_poly.pdbx_seq_one_letter_code
_entity_poly.pdbx_strand_id
1 'polypeptide(L)'
;MADLAEAFSKAELTPSVIQNAPQQKLHLVWDGIQVEPGMTMSTRNLKNAPRFTLPGADPESTFTLVMIDPDNLSRKNPSVAEWLHWLVCNIPASNVIEGINGEDNSADDTPSRGEYFQWILIV
;
A
#
# COMPACT_ATOMS: atom_id res chain seq x y z
N MET A 1 -7.81 -2.51 18.90
CA MET A 1 -7.11 -2.90 17.66
C MET A 1 -8.17 -2.95 16.59
N ALA A 2 -8.06 -2.13 15.54
CA ALA A 2 -9.00 -2.22 14.42
C ALA A 2 -8.83 -3.57 13.73
N ASP A 3 -9.93 -4.26 13.46
CA ASP A 3 -9.92 -5.51 12.71
C ASP A 3 -9.55 -5.18 11.24
N LEU A 4 -8.48 -5.79 10.74
CA LEU A 4 -7.99 -5.57 9.38
C LEU A 4 -9.05 -5.98 8.34
N ALA A 5 -9.84 -7.02 8.64
CA ALA A 5 -10.95 -7.44 7.81
C ALA A 5 -12.06 -6.38 7.76
N GLU A 6 -12.38 -5.76 8.90
CA GLU A 6 -13.36 -4.67 8.97
C GLU A 6 -12.87 -3.44 8.20
N ALA A 7 -11.59 -3.09 8.30
CA ALA A 7 -11.00 -1.97 7.57
C ALA A 7 -11.10 -2.18 6.05
N PHE A 8 -10.74 -3.36 5.56
CA PHE A 8 -10.82 -3.70 4.13
C PHE A 8 -12.26 -3.81 3.61
N SER A 9 -13.18 -4.32 4.44
CA SER A 9 -14.60 -4.38 4.10
C SER A 9 -15.25 -2.99 4.06
N LYS A 10 -15.01 -2.16 5.07
CA LYS A 10 -15.53 -0.78 5.16
C LYS A 10 -15.04 0.08 4.00
N ALA A 11 -13.82 -0.17 3.57
CA ALA A 11 -13.22 0.54 2.46
C ALA A 11 -13.60 -0.08 1.10
N GLU A 12 -14.48 -1.09 1.07
CA GLU A 12 -14.98 -1.75 -0.14
C GLU A 12 -13.84 -2.31 -1.01
N LEU A 13 -12.81 -2.87 -0.37
CA LEU A 13 -11.70 -3.58 -1.05
C LEU A 13 -11.94 -5.07 -1.15
N THR A 14 -12.73 -5.61 -0.23
CA THR A 14 -13.10 -7.01 -0.19
C THR A 14 -14.62 -7.13 -0.38
N PRO A 15 -15.11 -7.93 -1.34
CA PRO A 15 -14.37 -8.82 -2.26
C PRO A 15 -13.99 -8.17 -3.61
N SER A 16 -14.20 -6.87 -3.78
CA SER A 16 -14.11 -6.15 -5.07
C SER A 16 -12.72 -6.19 -5.70
N VAL A 17 -11.67 -5.90 -4.92
CA VAL A 17 -10.28 -5.81 -5.38
C VAL A 17 -9.49 -7.04 -4.95
N ILE A 18 -9.63 -7.43 -3.68
CA ILE A 18 -9.05 -8.67 -3.15
C ILE A 18 -10.14 -9.55 -2.54
N GLN A 19 -10.04 -10.86 -2.78
CA GLN A 19 -11.07 -11.80 -2.33
C GLN A 19 -11.15 -11.93 -0.81
N ASN A 20 -10.02 -11.79 -0.12
CA ASN A 20 -9.91 -11.94 1.33
C ASN A 20 -9.01 -10.85 1.90
N ALA A 21 -9.36 -10.34 3.08
CA ALA A 21 -8.51 -9.41 3.79
C ALA A 21 -7.19 -10.08 4.23
N PRO A 22 -6.08 -9.33 4.28
CA PRO A 22 -4.81 -9.85 4.77
C PRO A 22 -4.88 -10.27 6.24
N GLN A 23 -4.06 -11.26 6.62
CA GLN A 23 -3.98 -11.75 8.01
C GLN A 23 -3.02 -10.93 8.87
N GLN A 24 -2.07 -10.25 8.25
CA GLN A 24 -1.05 -9.46 8.91
C GLN A 24 -1.10 -8.03 8.41
N LYS A 25 -0.93 -7.09 9.35
CA LYS A 25 -0.84 -5.67 9.02
C LYS A 25 0.60 -5.33 8.66
N LEU A 26 0.79 -4.68 7.52
CA LEU A 26 2.06 -4.08 7.18
C LEU A 26 2.26 -2.78 7.97
N HIS A 27 3.44 -2.60 8.54
CA HIS A 27 3.83 -1.36 9.20
C HIS A 27 4.45 -0.44 8.16
N LEU A 28 3.84 0.72 7.95
CA LEU A 28 4.20 1.64 6.88
C LEU A 28 4.49 3.02 7.47
N VAL A 29 5.58 3.62 7.02
CA VAL A 29 6.01 4.96 7.42
C VAL A 29 6.28 5.79 6.17
N TRP A 30 5.56 6.90 6.04
CA TRP A 30 5.71 7.86 4.96
C TRP A 30 6.18 9.20 5.48
N ASP A 31 7.35 9.67 5.04
CA ASP A 31 7.90 10.96 5.48
C ASP A 31 7.92 11.10 7.03
N GLY A 32 8.27 10.00 7.72
CA GLY A 32 8.27 9.91 9.19
C GLY A 32 6.90 9.73 9.86
N ILE A 33 5.81 9.68 9.10
CA ILE A 33 4.45 9.50 9.60
C ILE A 33 4.07 8.02 9.52
N GLN A 34 3.72 7.42 10.65
CA GLN A 34 3.16 6.08 10.68
C GLN A 34 1.76 6.08 10.06
N VAL A 35 1.57 5.23 9.05
CA VAL A 35 0.31 5.12 8.31
C VAL A 35 -0.54 4.00 8.88
N GLU A 36 -1.83 4.29 9.05
CA GLU A 36 -2.84 3.35 9.53
C GLU A 36 -3.87 3.08 8.42
N PRO A 37 -4.49 1.88 8.38
CA PRO A 37 -5.53 1.58 7.40
C PRO A 37 -6.67 2.61 7.42
N GLY A 38 -7.00 3.15 6.24
CA GLY A 38 -8.02 4.20 6.08
C GLY A 38 -7.57 5.61 6.47
N MET A 39 -6.30 5.81 6.85
CA MET A 39 -5.75 7.13 7.13
C MET A 39 -5.63 7.95 5.84
N THR A 40 -6.12 9.19 5.87
CA THR A 40 -5.90 10.14 4.77
C THR A 40 -4.55 10.84 4.93
N MET A 41 -3.79 10.88 3.84
CA MET A 41 -2.47 11.52 3.78
C MET A 41 -2.47 12.69 2.80
N SER A 42 -1.64 13.71 3.09
CA SER A 42 -1.41 14.79 2.12
C SER A 42 -0.52 14.28 0.99
N THR A 43 -0.84 14.64 -0.25
CA THR A 43 -0.01 14.32 -1.44
C THR A 43 1.42 14.83 -1.31
N ARG A 44 1.68 15.88 -0.52
CA ARG A 44 3.04 16.36 -0.24
C ARG A 44 3.91 15.30 0.43
N ASN A 45 3.31 14.48 1.28
CA ASN A 45 4.03 13.48 2.07
C ASN A 45 4.23 12.17 1.30
N LEU A 46 3.57 12.02 0.14
CA LEU A 46 3.62 10.83 -0.71
C LEU A 46 4.63 10.94 -1.86
N LYS A 47 5.49 11.97 -1.85
CA LYS A 47 6.48 12.20 -2.92
C LYS A 47 7.58 11.14 -2.94
N ASN A 48 7.99 10.69 -1.77
CA ASN A 48 9.09 9.75 -1.62
C ASN A 48 8.53 8.36 -1.34
N ALA A 49 9.38 7.35 -1.54
CA ALA A 49 9.02 6.00 -1.17
C ALA A 49 8.84 5.83 0.35
N PRO A 50 7.86 5.04 0.79
CA PRO A 50 7.68 4.72 2.18
C PRO A 50 8.75 3.74 2.62
N ARG A 51 8.93 3.70 3.94
CA ARG A 51 9.58 2.59 4.60
C ARG A 51 8.51 1.63 5.10
N PHE A 52 8.69 0.34 4.91
CA PHE A 52 7.77 -0.65 5.43
C PHE A 52 8.45 -1.83 6.11
N THR A 53 7.75 -2.43 7.07
CA THR A 53 8.15 -3.66 7.74
C THR A 53 6.96 -4.60 7.94
N LEU A 54 7.22 -5.90 7.85
CA LEU A 54 6.25 -6.96 8.18
C LEU A 54 6.78 -7.79 9.35
N PRO A 55 6.33 -7.52 10.60
CA PRO A 55 6.74 -8.29 11.75
C PRO A 55 6.33 -9.76 11.64
N GLY A 56 7.25 -10.67 11.95
CA GLY A 56 6.97 -12.11 11.91
C GLY A 56 6.91 -12.70 10.49
N ALA A 57 7.44 -11.99 9.49
CA ALA A 57 7.70 -12.54 8.17
C ALA A 57 8.63 -13.76 8.27
N ASP A 58 8.32 -14.81 7.49
CA ASP A 58 9.17 -15.99 7.38
C ASP A 58 10.51 -15.63 6.69
N PRO A 59 11.67 -15.87 7.33
CA PRO A 59 12.98 -15.54 6.78
C PRO A 59 13.30 -16.20 5.43
N GLU A 60 12.67 -17.34 5.10
CA GLU A 60 12.90 -18.06 3.85
C GLU A 60 11.94 -17.63 2.73
N SER A 61 10.97 -16.76 3.06
CA SER A 61 9.98 -16.30 2.09
C SER A 61 10.49 -15.12 1.25
N THR A 62 9.90 -14.99 0.07
CA THR A 62 10.12 -13.85 -0.83
C THR A 62 8.80 -13.11 -1.00
N PHE A 63 8.88 -11.79 -0.96
CA PHE A 63 7.73 -10.90 -0.89
C PHE A 63 7.61 -10.04 -2.15
N THR A 64 6.40 -9.59 -2.46
CA THR A 64 6.16 -8.67 -3.56
C THR A 64 5.31 -7.50 -3.07
N LEU A 65 5.85 -6.30 -3.11
CA LEU A 65 5.12 -5.09 -2.78
C LEU A 65 4.32 -4.61 -3.98
N VAL A 66 3.00 -4.51 -3.83
CA VAL A 66 2.11 -3.94 -4.86
C VAL A 66 1.35 -2.77 -4.26
N MET A 67 1.45 -1.59 -4.87
CA MET A 67 0.62 -0.44 -4.56
C MET A 67 -0.29 -0.09 -5.72
N ILE A 68 -1.59 -0.25 -5.50
CA ILE A 68 -2.62 0.11 -6.49
C ILE A 68 -3.61 1.12 -5.93
N ASP A 69 -4.17 1.91 -6.85
CA ASP A 69 -5.34 2.76 -6.66
C ASP A 69 -6.54 2.16 -7.44
N PRO A 70 -7.53 1.57 -6.72
CA PRO A 70 -8.70 0.95 -7.33
C PRO A 70 -9.78 1.97 -7.74
N ASP A 71 -9.62 3.25 -7.37
CA ASP A 71 -10.64 4.29 -7.55
C ASP A 71 -10.15 5.43 -8.46
N ASN A 72 -9.06 5.22 -9.21
CA ASN A 72 -8.38 6.28 -9.97
C ASN A 72 -9.34 7.06 -10.90
N LEU A 73 -9.23 8.40 -10.85
CA LEU A 73 -10.12 9.45 -11.40
C LEU A 73 -11.53 9.56 -10.80
N SER A 74 -12.13 8.50 -10.28
CA SER A 74 -13.39 8.57 -9.52
C SER A 74 -13.81 7.20 -9.00
N ARG A 75 -14.07 7.09 -7.70
CA ARG A 75 -14.73 5.93 -7.09
C ARG A 75 -16.10 5.60 -7.70
N LYS A 76 -16.83 6.59 -8.23
CA LYS A 76 -18.15 6.35 -8.86
C LYS A 76 -18.05 5.89 -10.31
N ASN A 77 -16.95 6.21 -10.99
CA ASN A 77 -16.71 5.84 -12.37
C ASN A 77 -15.20 5.67 -12.61
N PRO A 78 -14.62 4.56 -12.13
CA PRO A 78 -13.17 4.36 -12.11
C PRO A 78 -12.68 3.95 -13.50
N SER A 79 -12.71 4.90 -14.44
CA SER A 79 -12.42 4.64 -15.86
C SER A 79 -10.98 4.20 -16.15
N VAL A 80 -10.09 4.35 -15.16
CA VAL A 80 -8.67 3.99 -15.23
C VAL A 80 -8.21 3.18 -14.02
N ALA A 81 -9.14 2.54 -13.30
CA ALA A 81 -8.79 1.54 -12.31
C ALA A 81 -8.50 0.19 -12.97
N GLU A 82 -7.59 -0.62 -12.45
CA GLU A 82 -6.71 -0.38 -11.30
C GLU A 82 -5.43 0.34 -11.73
N TRP A 83 -5.05 1.43 -11.06
CA TRP A 83 -3.80 2.13 -11.38
C TRP A 83 -2.66 1.64 -10.50
N LEU A 84 -1.59 1.14 -11.13
CA LEU A 84 -0.42 0.63 -10.45
C LEU A 84 0.57 1.77 -10.17
N HIS A 85 0.74 2.13 -8.90
CA HIS A 85 1.70 3.14 -8.47
C HIS A 85 3.08 2.54 -8.22
N TRP A 86 3.16 1.39 -7.56
CA TRP A 86 4.41 0.65 -7.40
C TRP A 86 4.23 -0.85 -7.50
N LEU A 87 5.26 -1.50 -8.05
CA LEU A 87 5.43 -2.93 -8.04
C LEU A 87 6.90 -3.22 -7.77
N VAL A 88 7.18 -3.89 -6.66
CA VAL A 88 8.52 -4.35 -6.31
C VAL A 88 8.43 -5.84 -6.00
N CYS A 89 8.95 -6.66 -6.90
CA CYS A 89 8.95 -8.10 -6.76
C CYS A 89 10.26 -8.61 -6.14
N ASN A 90 10.25 -9.87 -5.73
CA ASN A 90 11.44 -10.60 -5.29
C ASN A 90 12.17 -9.95 -4.09
N ILE A 91 11.42 -9.39 -3.15
CA ILE A 91 11.98 -8.79 -1.95
C ILE A 91 12.32 -9.90 -0.96
N PRO A 92 13.59 -10.08 -0.57
CA PRO A 92 13.96 -11.07 0.43
C PRO A 92 13.40 -10.69 1.79
N ALA A 93 13.02 -11.69 2.59
CA ALA A 93 12.45 -11.49 3.92
C ALA A 93 13.32 -10.61 4.83
N SER A 94 14.64 -10.72 4.76
CA SER A 94 15.59 -9.88 5.50
C SER A 94 15.29 -8.39 5.34
N ASN A 95 14.99 -7.96 4.11
CA ASN A 95 14.75 -6.56 3.80
C ASN A 95 13.39 -6.09 4.32
N VAL A 96 12.39 -6.98 4.37
CA VAL A 96 11.07 -6.69 4.91
C VAL A 96 11.09 -6.65 6.44
N ILE A 97 11.96 -7.45 7.08
CA ILE A 97 12.10 -7.50 8.53
C ILE A 97 12.91 -6.30 9.04
N GLU A 98 14.01 -5.96 8.38
CA GLU A 98 14.90 -4.83 8.74
C GLU A 98 14.35 -3.46 8.29
N GLY A 99 13.46 -3.49 7.30
CA GLY A 99 12.78 -2.33 6.73
C GLY A 99 13.52 -1.74 5.55
N ILE A 100 12.90 -1.83 4.38
CA ILE A 100 13.43 -1.33 3.10
C ILE A 100 13.00 0.13 2.86
N ASN A 101 13.91 0.94 2.33
CA ASN A 101 13.57 2.23 1.72
C ASN A 101 13.14 1.95 0.28
N GLY A 102 11.90 2.26 -0.10
CA GLY A 102 11.43 2.00 -1.48
C GLY A 102 12.06 2.91 -2.56
N GLU A 103 13.09 3.71 -2.23
CA GLU A 103 13.74 4.66 -3.15
C GLU A 103 14.44 3.99 -4.34
N ASP A 104 14.78 2.71 -4.26
CA ASP A 104 15.55 2.03 -5.31
C ASP A 104 14.70 1.57 -6.53
N ASN A 105 13.38 1.79 -6.56
CA ASN A 105 12.50 1.36 -7.67
C ASN A 105 11.36 2.36 -8.01
N SER A 106 11.61 3.67 -7.94
CA SER A 106 10.56 4.65 -8.28
C SER A 106 10.29 4.71 -9.79
N ALA A 107 9.14 4.21 -10.22
CA ALA A 107 8.45 4.81 -11.36
C ALA A 107 8.01 6.21 -10.90
N ASP A 108 8.62 7.25 -11.48
CA ASP A 108 8.33 8.65 -11.23
C ASP A 108 6.92 8.99 -11.75
N ASP A 109 5.93 9.07 -10.87
CA ASP A 109 4.69 9.77 -11.19
C ASP A 109 4.02 10.34 -9.93
N THR A 110 4.33 11.59 -9.62
CA THR A 110 3.63 12.35 -8.57
C THR A 110 2.17 12.60 -8.98
N PRO A 111 1.16 12.17 -8.20
CA PRO A 111 -0.23 12.33 -8.60
C PRO A 111 -0.67 13.81 -8.62
N SER A 112 -1.34 14.21 -9.70
CA SER A 112 -1.87 15.55 -9.88
C SER A 112 -3.08 15.82 -8.97
N ARG A 113 -2.86 16.71 -7.99
CA ARG A 113 -3.81 17.60 -7.28
C ARG A 113 -5.28 17.12 -7.16
N GLY A 114 -5.64 16.64 -5.97
CA GLY A 114 -6.97 16.92 -5.38
C GLY A 114 -7.83 15.73 -4.98
N GLU A 115 -7.39 14.50 -5.19
CA GLU A 115 -8.24 13.33 -4.94
C GLU A 115 -7.72 12.45 -3.80
N TYR A 116 -8.68 11.91 -3.04
CA TYR A 116 -8.44 11.01 -1.92
C TYR A 116 -8.23 9.61 -2.50
N PHE A 117 -7.02 9.06 -2.33
CA PHE A 117 -6.67 7.77 -2.90
C PHE A 117 -6.59 6.71 -1.81
N GLN A 118 -7.15 5.54 -2.13
CA GLN A 118 -7.18 4.40 -1.25
C GLN A 118 -6.12 3.39 -1.68
N TRP A 119 -4.98 3.41 -1.00
CA TRP A 119 -3.85 2.55 -1.34
C TRP A 119 -4.05 1.14 -0.80
N ILE A 120 -3.91 0.14 -1.67
CA ILE A 120 -3.80 -1.26 -1.25
C ILE A 120 -2.34 -1.65 -1.30
N LEU A 121 -1.85 -2.30 -0.26
CA LEU A 121 -0.52 -2.87 -0.19
C LEU A 121 -0.62 -4.37 -0.05
N ILE A 122 -0.28 -5.08 -1.13
CA ILE A 122 -0.19 -6.54 -1.15
C ILE A 122 1.30 -6.88 -0.99
N VAL A 123 1.58 -7.90 -0.18
CA VAL A 123 2.92 -8.43 0.14
C VAL A 123 2.99 -9.87 -0.34
#